data_AF-A0A7Y2EIL6-F1
#
_entry.id   AF-A0A7Y2EIL6-F1
#
_cell.length_a   1.000
_cell.length_b   1.000
_cell.length_c   1.000
_cell.angle_alpha   90.00
_cell.angle_beta   90.00
_cell.angle_gamma   90.00
#
_symmetry.space_group_name_H-M   'P 1'
#
loop_
_entity.id
_entity.type
_entity.pdbx_description
1 polymer ?
#
loop_
_entity_poly.entity_id
_entity_poly.type
_entity_poly.pdbx_seq_one_letter_code
_entity_poly.pdbx_strand_id
1 'polypeptide(L)'
;DFNLEPLREDYSKLIKGIRENCKTNGITLLASDEIPDTSKINTSSFIFDYTFCYISPDKFWKPDFNWKTDSFNTFSKEIGWSKLLFNNIFKSGSELRNLSNRLNYEIEFN
;
A
#
# COMPACT_ATOMS: atom_id res chain seq x y z
N ASP A 1 11.88 10.83 -17.37
CA ASP A 1 10.76 9.91 -17.09
C ASP A 1 11.25 8.50 -16.87
N PHE A 2 10.81 7.89 -15.78
CA PHE A 2 11.10 6.49 -15.45
C PHE A 2 10.10 5.61 -16.19
N ASN A 3 10.56 4.79 -17.15
CA ASN A 3 9.71 3.93 -17.97
C ASN A 3 10.12 2.45 -17.79
N LEU A 4 9.19 1.63 -17.31
CA LEU A 4 9.39 0.20 -17.08
C LEU A 4 8.92 -0.69 -18.26
N GLU A 5 8.27 -0.12 -19.26
CA GLU A 5 7.74 -0.88 -20.41
C GLU A 5 8.81 -1.73 -21.13
N PRO A 6 10.05 -1.24 -21.37
CA PRO A 6 11.08 -2.04 -22.01
C PRO A 6 11.50 -3.28 -21.21
N LEU A 7 11.26 -3.28 -19.90
CA LEU A 7 11.70 -4.35 -18.98
C LEU A 7 10.63 -5.42 -18.77
N ARG A 8 9.38 -5.21 -19.21
CA ARG A 8 8.26 -6.12 -18.91
C ARG A 8 8.47 -7.54 -19.43
N GLU A 9 8.92 -7.67 -20.67
CA GLU A 9 9.12 -8.98 -21.30
C GLU A 9 10.23 -9.79 -20.62
N ASP A 10 11.30 -9.12 -20.22
CA ASP A 10 12.46 -9.77 -19.60
C ASP A 10 12.25 -10.04 -18.11
N TYR A 11 11.50 -9.17 -17.41
CA TYR A 11 11.22 -9.32 -15.99
C TYR A 11 10.55 -10.66 -15.68
N SER A 12 9.52 -11.05 -16.44
CA SER A 12 8.81 -12.31 -16.21
C SER A 12 9.72 -13.54 -16.33
N LYS A 13 10.68 -13.51 -17.25
CA LYS A 13 11.67 -14.59 -17.42
C LYS A 13 12.67 -14.61 -16.27
N LEU A 14 13.18 -13.43 -15.91
CA LEU A 14 14.19 -13.26 -14.87
C LEU A 14 13.64 -13.63 -13.48
N ILE A 15 12.43 -13.19 -13.14
CA ILE A 15 11.84 -13.43 -11.84
C ILE A 15 11.53 -14.92 -11.62
N LYS A 16 11.16 -15.66 -12.67
CA LYS A 16 10.99 -17.12 -12.62
C LYS A 16 12.28 -17.83 -12.25
N GLY A 17 13.39 -17.48 -12.90
CA GLY A 17 14.71 -18.06 -12.58
C GLY A 17 15.14 -17.78 -11.14
N ILE A 18 14.90 -16.55 -10.65
CA ILE A 18 15.17 -16.20 -9.25
C ILE A 18 14.28 -17.01 -8.30
N ARG A 19 12.98 -17.13 -8.61
CA ARG A 19 12.02 -17.88 -7.78
C ARG A 19 12.41 -19.36 -7.66
N GLU A 20 12.82 -19.99 -8.75
CA GLU A 20 13.31 -21.37 -8.77
C GLU A 20 14.58 -21.56 -7.93
N ASN A 21 15.52 -20.62 -8.06
CA ASN A 21 16.75 -20.65 -7.26
C ASN A 21 16.46 -20.45 -5.76
N CYS A 22 15.58 -19.51 -5.41
CA CYS A 22 15.13 -19.31 -4.04
C CYS A 22 14.47 -20.57 -3.47
N LYS A 23 13.57 -21.21 -4.23
CA LYS A 23 12.90 -22.44 -3.83
C LYS A 23 13.89 -23.58 -3.56
N THR A 24 14.89 -23.74 -4.43
CA THR A 24 15.94 -24.76 -4.27
C THR A 24 16.79 -24.54 -3.01
N ASN A 25 16.96 -23.29 -2.58
CA ASN A 25 17.72 -22.92 -1.39
C ASN A 25 16.86 -22.78 -0.12
N GLY A 26 15.58 -23.14 -0.16
CA GLY A 26 14.67 -22.98 0.98
C GLY A 26 14.39 -21.53 1.36
N ILE A 27 14.54 -20.60 0.41
CA ILE A 27 14.29 -19.17 0.60
C ILE A 27 12.91 -18.83 0.03
N THR A 28 12.07 -18.17 0.83
CA THR A 28 10.78 -17.63 0.36
C THR A 28 10.99 -16.31 -0.35
N LEU A 29 10.73 -16.29 -1.66
CA LEU A 29 10.75 -15.07 -2.46
C LEU A 29 9.37 -14.38 -2.44
N LEU A 30 9.31 -13.14 -1.96
CA LEU A 30 8.13 -12.28 -2.01
C LEU A 30 8.31 -11.24 -3.13
N ALA A 31 7.91 -11.62 -4.34
CA ALA A 31 7.95 -10.75 -5.51
C ALA A 31 6.75 -11.04 -6.42
N SER A 32 6.29 -10.02 -7.14
CA SER A 32 5.27 -10.15 -8.19
C SER A 32 5.85 -10.89 -9.40
N ASP A 33 5.04 -11.69 -10.08
CA ASP A 33 5.44 -12.39 -11.30
C ASP A 33 5.52 -11.46 -12.53
N GLU A 34 4.90 -10.29 -12.43
CA GLU A 34 4.88 -9.28 -13.48
C GLU A 34 5.14 -7.88 -12.91
N ILE A 35 5.67 -6.99 -13.73
CA ILE A 35 5.73 -5.56 -13.40
C ILE A 35 4.29 -5.04 -13.35
N PRO A 36 3.84 -4.34 -12.30
CA PRO A 36 2.50 -3.76 -12.26
C PRO A 36 2.24 -2.80 -13.43
N ASP A 37 1.04 -2.85 -14.00
CA ASP A 37 0.63 -1.88 -15.00
C ASP A 37 0.24 -0.57 -14.32
N THR A 38 0.89 0.52 -14.73
CA THR A 38 0.57 1.89 -14.26
C THR A 38 -0.85 2.34 -14.59
N SER A 39 -1.50 1.70 -15.58
CA SER A 39 -2.89 1.97 -15.96
C SER A 39 -3.90 1.32 -15.00
N LYS A 40 -3.51 0.25 -14.30
CA LYS A 40 -4.39 -0.47 -13.38
C LYS A 40 -4.57 0.33 -12.09
N ILE A 41 -5.84 0.52 -11.74
CA ILE A 41 -6.25 1.33 -10.59
C ILE A 41 -6.28 0.42 -9.37
N ASN A 42 -5.31 0.59 -8.46
CA ASN A 42 -5.37 -0.07 -7.16
C ASN A 42 -6.39 0.63 -6.26
N THR A 43 -7.64 0.16 -6.25
CA THR A 43 -8.71 0.74 -5.41
C THR A 43 -8.42 0.59 -3.92
N SER A 44 -7.62 -0.40 -3.52
CA SER A 44 -7.19 -0.59 -2.14
C SER A 44 -6.27 0.52 -1.64
N SER A 45 -5.58 1.24 -2.54
CA SER A 45 -4.74 2.38 -2.16
C SER A 45 -5.57 3.53 -1.57
N PHE A 46 -6.85 3.65 -1.93
CA PHE A 46 -7.76 4.67 -1.42
C PHE A 46 -8.08 4.50 0.05
N ILE A 47 -8.14 3.27 0.53
CA ILE A 47 -8.49 2.97 1.91
C ILE A 47 -7.26 2.74 2.81
N PHE A 48 -6.09 2.53 2.22
CA PHE A 48 -4.86 2.21 2.93
C PHE A 48 -4.51 3.22 4.03
N ASP A 49 -4.57 4.51 3.73
CA ASP A 49 -4.27 5.56 4.72
C ASP A 49 -5.28 5.63 5.88
N TYR A 50 -6.46 5.01 5.71
CA TYR A 50 -7.49 4.93 6.74
C TYR A 50 -7.41 3.66 7.59
N THR A 51 -6.84 2.58 7.06
CA THR A 51 -6.85 1.27 7.71
C THR A 51 -5.47 0.83 8.20
N PHE A 52 -4.39 1.47 7.75
CA PHE A 52 -3.03 1.05 8.07
C PHE A 52 -2.39 1.89 9.18
N CYS A 53 -2.09 1.24 10.31
CA CYS A 53 -1.32 1.81 11.42
C CYS A 53 0.14 1.32 11.31
N TYR A 54 1.03 2.17 10.79
CA TYR A 54 2.45 1.84 10.69
C TYR A 54 3.18 2.13 12.01
N ILE A 55 4.01 1.19 12.46
CA ILE A 55 4.82 1.30 13.67
C ILE A 55 6.26 0.90 13.36
N SER A 56 7.21 1.74 13.74
CA SER A 56 8.65 1.47 13.75
C SER A 56 9.28 2.09 15.01
N PRO A 57 10.56 1.78 15.33
CA PRO A 57 11.23 2.37 16.50
C PRO A 57 11.22 3.90 16.51
N ASP A 58 11.33 4.52 15.34
CA ASP A 58 11.44 5.98 15.20
C ASP A 58 10.14 6.65 14.73
N LYS A 59 9.11 5.88 14.37
CA LYS A 59 7.88 6.44 13.81
C LYS A 59 6.65 5.68 14.26
N PHE A 60 5.62 6.44 14.62
CA PHE A 60 4.31 5.92 14.91
C PHE A 60 3.24 6.61 14.04
N TRP A 61 2.35 5.80 13.48
CA TRP A 61 1.27 6.11 12.53
C TRP A 61 0.93 7.59 12.28
N LYS A 62 0.41 8.29 13.29
CA LYS A 62 0.12 9.73 13.26
C LYS A 62 1.01 10.42 14.29
N PRO A 63 1.72 11.51 13.94
CA PRO A 63 2.60 12.22 14.87
C PRO A 63 1.89 12.69 16.15
N ASP A 64 0.60 13.04 16.02
CA ASP A 64 -0.20 13.58 17.12
C ASP A 64 -0.92 12.49 17.94
N PHE A 65 -0.82 11.21 17.56
CA PHE A 65 -1.44 10.13 18.31
C PHE A 65 -0.48 9.57 19.35
N ASN A 66 -0.73 9.84 20.63
CA ASN A 66 0.06 9.28 21.72
C ASN A 66 -0.57 7.98 22.23
N TRP A 67 -0.16 6.84 21.69
CA TRP A 67 -0.69 5.53 22.09
C TRP A 67 -0.48 5.16 23.56
N LYS A 68 0.42 5.85 24.28
CA LYS A 68 0.65 5.60 25.71
C LYS A 68 -0.40 6.26 26.61
N THR A 69 -1.02 7.34 26.13
CA THR A 69 -1.98 8.14 26.92
C THR A 69 -3.38 8.14 26.32
N ASP A 70 -3.49 7.96 25.01
CA ASP A 70 -4.72 8.15 24.27
C ASP A 70 -5.27 6.82 23.76
N SER A 71 -6.59 6.66 23.85
CA SER A 71 -7.27 5.60 23.12
C SER A 71 -7.47 6.03 21.66
N PHE A 72 -7.43 5.08 20.73
CA PHE A 72 -7.78 5.34 19.33
C PHE A 72 -9.16 5.99 19.18
N ASN A 73 -10.14 5.61 20.02
CA ASN A 73 -11.49 6.15 19.98
C ASN A 73 -11.54 7.63 20.38
N THR A 74 -10.68 8.06 21.31
CA THR A 74 -10.57 9.46 21.71
C THR A 74 -9.93 10.26 20.57
N PHE A 75 -8.76 9.82 20.12
CA PHE A 75 -8.01 10.49 19.05
C PHE A 75 -8.81 10.58 17.73
N SER A 76 -9.50 9.50 17.34
CA SER A 76 -10.31 9.47 16.11
C SER A 76 -11.50 10.44 16.17
N LYS A 77 -12.06 10.71 17.35
CA LYS A 77 -13.09 11.74 17.53
C LYS A 77 -12.49 13.15 17.40
N GLU A 78 -11.34 13.39 18.01
CA GLU A 78 -10.65 14.69 17.98
C GLU A 78 -10.30 15.13 16.56
N ILE A 79 -9.81 14.21 15.73
CA ILE A 79 -9.47 14.49 14.33
C ILE A 79 -10.68 14.39 13.37
N GLY A 80 -11.87 14.09 13.89
CA GLY A 80 -13.10 13.96 13.09
C GLY A 80 -13.07 12.81 12.07
N TRP A 81 -12.42 11.69 12.41
CA TRP A 81 -12.11 10.60 11.48
C TRP A 81 -13.36 10.02 10.80
N SER A 82 -14.42 9.76 11.56
CA SER A 82 -15.69 9.23 10.99
C SER A 82 -16.34 10.20 10.00
N LYS A 83 -16.26 11.51 10.26
CA LYS A 83 -16.80 12.54 9.36
C LYS A 83 -16.00 12.60 8.06
N LEU A 84 -14.67 12.51 8.16
CA LEU A 84 -13.79 12.44 6.99
C LEU A 84 -14.13 11.22 6.11
N LEU A 85 -14.25 10.04 6.72
CA LEU A 85 -14.60 8.80 6.03
C LEU A 85 -15.96 8.88 5.35
N PHE A 86 -16.97 9.39 6.05
CA PHE A 86 -18.32 9.56 5.50
C PHE A 86 -18.32 10.52 4.30
N ASN A 87 -17.61 11.65 4.41
CA ASN A 87 -17.51 12.60 3.30
C ASN A 87 -16.83 12.00 2.07
N ASN A 88 -15.89 11.07 2.25
CA ASN A 88 -15.19 10.42 1.14
C ASN A 88 -16.10 9.49 0.32
N ILE A 89 -17.21 9.00 0.89
CA ILE A 89 -18.19 8.17 0.15
C ILE A 89 -18.74 8.92 -1.07
N PHE A 90 -18.83 10.26 -0.99
CA PHE A 90 -19.39 11.11 -2.04
C PHE A 90 -18.33 11.73 -2.96
N LYS A 91 -17.04 11.44 -2.75
CA LYS A 91 -15.95 11.97 -3.58
C LYS A 91 -15.71 11.09 -4.80
N SER A 92 -15.25 11.72 -5.88
CA SER A 92 -14.81 11.01 -7.07
C SER A 92 -13.48 10.28 -6.84
N GLY A 93 -13.24 9.22 -7.62
CA GLY A 93 -11.96 8.48 -7.55
C GLY A 93 -10.73 9.35 -7.82
N SER A 94 -10.84 10.38 -8.68
CA SER A 94 -9.75 11.33 -8.92
C SER A 94 -9.43 12.20 -7.70
N GLU A 95 -10.43 12.59 -6.91
CA GLU A 95 -10.24 13.34 -5.68
C GLU A 95 -9.60 12.47 -4.58
N LEU A 96 -9.94 11.19 -4.54
CA LEU A 96 -9.35 10.22 -3.61
C LEU A 96 -7.91 9.85 -3.97
N ARG A 97 -7.55 9.82 -5.26
CA ARG A 97 -6.17 9.50 -5.74
C ARG A 97 -5.10 10.45 -5.24
N ASN A 98 -5.43 11.73 -5.10
CA ASN A 98 -4.47 12.73 -4.59
C ASN A 98 -4.09 12.50 -3.11
N LEU A 99 -4.74 11.56 -2.43
CA LEU A 99 -4.49 11.26 -1.02
C LEU A 99 -3.41 10.18 -0.80
N SER A 100 -3.22 9.21 -1.72
CA SER A 100 -2.26 8.11 -1.52
C SER A 100 -1.88 7.37 -2.81
N ASN A 101 -0.59 7.39 -3.15
CA ASN A 101 0.04 6.51 -4.17
C ASN A 101 0.95 5.45 -3.52
N ARG A 102 0.61 4.97 -2.31
CA ARG A 102 1.51 4.13 -1.51
C ARG A 102 1.56 2.65 -1.91
N LEU A 103 0.66 2.18 -2.77
CA LEU A 103 0.59 0.80 -3.22
C LEU A 103 0.61 0.73 -4.75
N ASN A 104 1.80 0.75 -5.33
CA ASN A 104 2.01 0.52 -6.77
C ASN A 104 2.03 -0.98 -7.14
N TYR A 105 1.61 -1.86 -6.23
CA TYR A 105 1.49 -3.30 -6.42
C TYR A 105 0.23 -3.79 -5.70
N GLU A 106 -0.39 -4.84 -6.23
CA GLU A 106 -1.49 -5.54 -5.55
C GLU A 106 -0.90 -6.45 -4.46
N ILE A 107 -1.50 -6.42 -3.27
CA ILE A 107 -1.21 -7.40 -2.22
C ILE A 107 -2.17 -8.56 -2.45
N GLU A 108 -1.72 -9.60 -3.14
CA GLU A 108 -2.45 -10.87 -3.19
C GLU A 108 -2.27 -11.58 -1.84
N PHE A 109 -3.37 -11.74 -1.10
CA PHE A 109 -3.40 -12.65 0.03
C PHE A 109 -3.53 -14.07 -0.52
N ASN A 110 -2.46 -14.86 -0.41
CA ASN A 110 -2.48 -16.31 -0.63
C ASN A 110 -3.35 -17.01 0.41
#